data_AF-A0A9D7MZL9-F1
#
_entry.id   AF-A0A9D7MZL9-F1
#
_cell.length_a   1.000
_cell.length_b   1.000
_cell.length_c   1.000
_cell.angle_alpha   90.00
_cell.angle_beta   90.00
_cell.angle_gamma   90.00
#
_symmetry.space_group_name_H-M   'P 1'
#
loop_
_entity.id
_entity.type
_entity.pdbx_description
1 polymer ?
#
loop_
_entity_poly.entity_id
_entity_poly.type
_entity_poly.pdbx_seq_one_letter_code
_entity_poly.pdbx_strand_id
1 'polypeptide(L)'
;MTKAEIIHKGKVAALGCAYCHFLYGPHAPAAVELHHYRGGGWGRGSYLTLIPLCPEHHRGRTGVHGMGTKAFDRMSGTTQQDLLNWTLERTA
;
A
#
# COMPACT_ATOMS: atom_id res chain seq x y z
N MET A 1 -3.08 -9.26 16.65
CA MET A 1 -1.91 -8.55 16.11
C MET A 1 -0.76 -8.85 17.04
N THR A 2 0.32 -9.46 16.55
CA THR A 2 1.51 -9.79 17.33
C THR A 2 2.40 -8.55 17.52
N LYS A 3 3.39 -8.63 18.43
CA LYS A 3 4.38 -7.55 18.58
C LYS A 3 5.13 -7.26 17.28
N ALA A 4 5.48 -8.29 16.51
CA ALA A 4 6.13 -8.14 15.21
C ALA A 4 5.23 -7.44 14.19
N GLU A 5 3.94 -7.79 14.14
CA GLU A 5 2.97 -7.11 13.26
C GLU A 5 2.78 -5.64 13.64
N ILE A 6 2.76 -5.30 14.94
CA ILE A 6 2.66 -3.91 15.40
C ILE A 6 3.89 -3.10 14.98
N ILE A 7 5.10 -3.65 15.16
CA ILE A 7 6.35 -2.99 14.76
C ILE A 7 6.38 -2.78 13.24
N HIS A 8 6.08 -3.82 12.46
CA HIS A 8 6.05 -3.73 11.00
C HIS A 8 5.04 -2.68 10.54
N LYS A 9 3.82 -2.70 11.09
CA LYS A 9 2.78 -1.71 10.79
C LYS A 9 3.24 -0.27 11.05
N GLY A 10 3.99 -0.05 12.14
CA GLY A 10 4.59 1.24 12.47
C GLY A 10 5.63 1.68 11.43
N LYS A 11 6.53 0.77 11.02
CA LYS A 11 7.50 1.04 9.94
C LYS A 11 6.79 1.41 8.63
N VAL A 12 5.77 0.65 8.23
CA VAL A 12 5.01 0.89 6.99
C VAL A 12 4.31 2.25 7.02
N ALA A 13 3.68 2.63 8.14
CA ALA A 13 2.98 3.91 8.28
C ALA A 13 3.90 5.13 8.15
N ALA A 14 5.20 4.97 8.41
CA ALA A 14 6.19 6.05 8.32
C ALA A 14 6.68 6.33 6.88
N LEU A 15 6.42 5.44 5.91
CA LEU A 15 6.97 5.55 4.55
C LEU A 15 6.27 6.59 3.67
N GLY A 16 5.04 6.99 3.98
CA GLY A 16 4.21 7.76 3.05
C GLY A 16 3.61 6.88 1.93
N CYS A 17 2.91 7.49 0.99
CA CYS A 17 2.15 6.74 -0.02
C CYS A 17 3.08 6.11 -1.08
N ALA A 18 3.08 4.77 -1.15
CA ALA A 18 3.90 4.02 -2.11
C ALA A 18 3.57 4.39 -3.56
N TYR A 19 2.28 4.59 -3.89
CA TYR A 19 1.89 4.97 -5.25
C TYR A 19 2.23 6.43 -5.58
N CYS A 20 2.14 7.36 -4.62
CA CYS A 20 2.69 8.71 -4.83
C CYS A 20 4.20 8.66 -5.08
N HIS A 21 4.93 7.77 -4.42
CA HIS A 21 6.36 7.60 -4.66
C HIS A 21 6.66 7.10 -6.06
N PHE A 22 5.84 6.17 -6.57
CA PHE A 22 5.93 5.72 -7.96
C PHE A 22 5.67 6.88 -8.95
N LEU A 23 4.62 7.68 -8.72
CA LEU A 23 4.22 8.75 -9.63
C LEU A 23 5.18 9.96 -9.64
N TYR A 24 5.70 10.33 -8.46
CA TYR A 24 6.38 11.61 -8.26
C TYR A 24 7.84 11.46 -7.80
N GLY A 25 8.32 10.24 -7.58
CA GLY A 25 9.64 9.99 -7.02
C GLY A 25 9.74 10.27 -5.53
N PRO A 26 10.97 10.37 -4.98
CA PRO A 26 11.20 10.64 -3.56
C PRO A 26 10.62 11.98 -3.10
N HIS A 27 9.80 11.97 -2.04
CA HIS A 27 9.22 13.16 -1.42
C HIS A 27 9.01 12.94 0.08
N ALA A 28 8.74 14.01 0.81
CA ALA A 28 8.45 13.92 2.24
C ALA A 28 7.19 13.07 2.49
N PRO A 29 7.22 12.13 3.46
CA PRO A 29 6.08 11.25 3.70
C PRO A 29 4.90 12.02 4.26
N ALA A 30 3.73 11.83 3.66
CA ALA A 30 2.45 12.29 4.18
C ALA A 30 1.72 11.18 4.94
N ALA A 31 0.66 11.53 5.67
CA ALA A 31 -0.19 10.56 6.35
C ALA A 31 -0.81 9.55 5.35
N VAL A 32 -0.90 8.29 5.79
CA VAL A 32 -1.40 7.17 4.97
C VAL A 32 -2.42 6.33 5.71
N GLU A 33 -3.23 5.63 4.93
CA GLU A 33 -4.02 4.48 5.33
C GLU A 33 -3.28 3.20 4.91
N LEU A 34 -3.44 2.11 5.68
CA LEU A 34 -2.72 0.85 5.42
C LEU A 34 -3.63 -0.16 4.74
N HIS A 35 -3.37 -0.36 3.45
CA HIS A 35 -4.08 -1.30 2.59
C HIS A 35 -3.56 -2.72 2.79
N HIS A 36 -4.45 -3.71 2.86
CA HIS A 36 -4.02 -5.12 2.92
C HIS A 36 -3.94 -5.71 1.51
N TYR A 37 -2.73 -6.04 1.06
CA TYR A 37 -2.57 -6.87 -0.12
C TYR A 37 -2.96 -8.32 0.17
N ARG A 38 -3.60 -8.98 -0.81
CA ARG A 38 -4.11 -10.35 -0.67
C ARG A 38 -3.66 -11.31 -1.76
N GLY A 39 -3.16 -10.81 -2.90
CA GLY A 39 -2.91 -11.63 -4.09
C GLY A 39 -4.16 -12.32 -4.70
N GLY A 40 -5.34 -12.12 -4.10
CA GLY A 40 -6.62 -12.75 -4.47
C GLY A 40 -7.53 -12.98 -3.25
N GLY A 41 -8.79 -13.37 -3.46
CA GLY A 41 -9.71 -13.82 -2.40
C GLY A 41 -10.45 -12.75 -1.58
N TRP A 42 -11.25 -13.21 -0.62
CA TRP A 42 -12.15 -12.41 0.25
C TRP A 42 -11.66 -12.39 1.71
N GLY A 43 -12.05 -11.36 2.48
CA GLY A 43 -11.69 -11.22 3.91
C GLY A 43 -10.39 -10.46 4.19
N ARG A 44 -10.09 -10.12 5.46
CA ARG A 44 -8.92 -9.28 5.81
C ARG A 44 -7.59 -10.00 5.52
N GLY A 45 -6.66 -9.34 4.83
CA GLY A 45 -5.31 -9.88 4.54
C GLY A 45 -4.37 -9.88 5.75
N SER A 46 -3.10 -10.19 5.53
CA SER A 46 -2.06 -10.20 6.57
C SER A 46 -1.62 -8.78 6.94
N TYR A 47 -1.28 -8.55 8.22
CA TYR A 47 -0.65 -7.31 8.68
C TYR A 47 0.82 -7.18 8.24
N LEU A 48 1.41 -8.24 7.68
CA LEU A 48 2.77 -8.24 7.13
C LEU A 48 2.81 -7.98 5.62
N THR A 49 1.65 -7.85 4.98
CA THR A 49 1.52 -7.54 3.55
C THR A 49 0.73 -6.24 3.35
N LEU A 50 1.11 -5.21 4.11
CA LEU A 50 0.48 -3.89 4.06
C LEU A 50 1.14 -3.00 3.02
N ILE A 51 0.35 -2.16 2.36
CA ILE A 51 0.81 -1.13 1.42
C ILE A 51 0.35 0.23 1.97
N PRO A 52 1.26 1.19 2.19
CA PRO A 52 0.88 2.52 2.65
C PRO A 52 0.35 3.35 1.48
N LEU A 53 -0.89 3.80 1.57
CA LEU A 53 -1.55 4.58 0.51
C LEU A 53 -2.20 5.82 1.12
N CYS A 54 -2.12 6.98 0.44
CA CYS A 54 -2.89 8.15 0.85
C CYS A 54 -4.40 7.88 0.66
N PRO A 55 -5.30 8.65 1.28
CA PRO A 55 -6.74 8.43 1.14
C PRO A 55 -7.22 8.37 -0.32
N GLU A 56 -6.66 9.20 -1.21
CA GLU A 56 -7.00 9.18 -2.64
C GLU A 56 -6.58 7.86 -3.30
N HIS A 57 -5.37 7.38 -3.04
CA HIS A 57 -4.85 6.15 -3.65
C HIS A 57 -5.29 4.87 -2.93
N HIS A 58 -5.84 4.96 -1.74
CA HIS A 58 -6.46 3.82 -1.06
C HIS A 58 -7.92 3.66 -1.47
N ARG A 59 -8.74 4.69 -1.22
CA ARG A 59 -10.22 4.64 -1.32
C ARG A 59 -10.83 5.69 -2.24
N GLY A 60 -10.04 6.65 -2.73
CA GLY A 60 -10.47 7.67 -3.67
C GLY A 60 -10.66 7.13 -5.09
N ARG A 61 -10.97 8.03 -6.03
CA ARG A 61 -11.39 7.67 -7.39
C ARG A 61 -10.27 7.01 -8.18
N THR A 62 -9.02 7.38 -7.93
CA THR A 62 -7.84 6.73 -8.52
C THR A 62 -7.18 5.71 -7.59
N GLY A 63 -7.86 5.32 -6.52
CA GLY A 63 -7.34 4.39 -5.53
C GLY A 63 -7.72 2.93 -5.76
N VAL A 64 -7.01 2.04 -5.07
CA VAL A 64 -7.20 0.59 -5.19
C VAL A 64 -8.65 0.17 -4.90
N HIS A 65 -9.27 0.69 -3.85
CA HIS A 65 -10.67 0.40 -3.52
C HIS A 65 -11.68 1.16 -4.38
N GLY A 66 -11.32 2.32 -4.94
CA GLY A 66 -12.22 3.07 -5.82
C GLY A 66 -12.28 2.50 -7.23
N MET A 67 -11.15 2.08 -7.79
CA MET A 67 -11.06 1.46 -9.11
C MET A 67 -11.37 -0.04 -9.06
N GLY A 68 -11.11 -0.69 -7.93
CA GLY A 68 -11.04 -2.13 -7.81
C GLY A 68 -9.65 -2.67 -8.15
N THR A 69 -9.24 -3.72 -7.44
CA THR A 69 -7.86 -4.26 -7.48
C THR A 69 -7.35 -4.56 -8.90
N LYS A 70 -8.16 -5.26 -9.71
CA LYS A 70 -7.78 -5.63 -11.09
C LYS A 70 -7.65 -4.42 -12.01
N ALA A 71 -8.53 -3.43 -11.87
CA ALA A 71 -8.49 -2.23 -12.70
C ALA A 71 -7.31 -1.34 -12.31
N PHE A 72 -7.03 -1.21 -11.00
CA PHE A 72 -5.86 -0.51 -10.50
C PHE A 72 -4.56 -1.11 -11.08
N ASP A 73 -4.36 -2.42 -10.95
CA ASP A 73 -3.16 -3.10 -11.46
C ASP A 73 -3.02 -2.98 -12.99
N ARG A 74 -4.13 -2.90 -13.72
CA ARG A 74 -4.11 -2.75 -15.19
C ARG A 74 -3.83 -1.31 -15.65
N MET A 75 -4.31 -0.31 -14.91
CA MET A 75 -4.39 1.08 -15.40
C MET A 75 -3.39 2.03 -14.77
N SER A 76 -2.80 1.68 -13.61
CA SER A 76 -1.93 2.59 -12.85
C SER A 76 -0.47 2.65 -13.33
N GLY A 77 -0.09 1.78 -14.28
CA GLY A 77 1.30 1.64 -14.71
C GLY A 77 2.20 0.90 -13.71
N THR A 78 1.62 0.41 -12.62
CA THR A 78 2.25 -0.43 -11.60
C THR A 78 1.22 -1.44 -11.08
N THR A 79 1.61 -2.33 -10.16
CA THR A 79 0.69 -3.27 -9.52
C THR A 79 0.74 -3.13 -8.00
N GLN A 80 -0.31 -3.57 -7.31
CA GLN A 80 -0.27 -3.70 -5.85
C GLN A 80 0.90 -4.57 -5.38
N GLN A 81 1.29 -5.59 -6.15
CA GLN A 81 2.45 -6.43 -5.82
C GLN A 81 3.75 -5.63 -5.87
N ASP A 82 3.94 -4.79 -6.88
CA ASP A 82 5.12 -3.91 -7.00
C ASP A 82 5.18 -2.91 -5.85
N LEU A 83 4.03 -2.31 -5.50
CA LEU A 83 3.92 -1.38 -4.38
C LEU A 83 4.18 -2.08 -3.03
N LEU A 84 3.78 -3.34 -2.89
CA LEU A 84 4.12 -4.14 -1.72
C LEU A 84 5.62 -4.43 -1.66
N ASN A 85 6.24 -4.81 -2.78
CA ASN A 85 7.68 -5.07 -2.83
C ASN A 85 8.47 -3.81 -2.43
N TRP A 86 8.10 -2.65 -2.98
CA TRP A 86 8.67 -1.35 -2.60
C TRP A 86 8.57 -1.09 -1.09
N THR A 87 7.44 -1.47 -0.49
CA THR A 87 7.18 -1.32 0.95
C THR A 87 8.06 -2.26 1.78
N LEU A 88 8.14 -3.52 1.39
CA LEU A 88 8.89 -4.55 2.12
C LEU A 88 10.40 -4.28 2.10
N GLU A 89 10.94 -3.84 0.96
CA GLU A 89 12.36 -3.43 0.84
C GLU A 89 12.77 -2.33 1.82
N ARG A 90 11.83 -1.48 2.23
CA ARG A 90 12.07 -0.34 3.13
C ARG A 90 11.69 -0.61 4.58
N THR A 91 11.10 -1.78 4.86
CA THR A 91 10.67 -2.17 6.21
C THR A 91 11.34 -3.44 6.73
N ALA A 92 12.23 -4.04 5.93
CA ALA A 92 13.17 -5.08 6.34
C ALA A 92 13.97 -4.66 7.58
#